data_AF-A0A7C1VMM0-F1
#
_entry.id   AF-A0A7C1VMM0-F1
#
_cell.length_a   1.000
_cell.length_b   1.000
_cell.length_c   1.000
_cell.angle_alpha   90.00
_cell.angle_beta   90.00
_cell.angle_gamma   90.00
#
_symmetry.space_group_name_H-M   'P 1'
#
loop_
_entity.id
_entity.type
_entity.pdbx_description
1 polymer ?
#
loop_
_entity_poly.entity_id
_entity_poly.type
_entity_poly.pdbx_seq_one_letter_code
_entity_poly.pdbx_strand_id
1 'polypeptide(L)'
;GESSASQLTTAVRKAEQRNECDVLIISRGGGSLEDLWSFNDEKLARAVYECELPIISAVGHEIDFTIADFVADVRAATPSAAAELAVPDANQLSNNLMSMMQRLTKTVTQLLSAEQRHIHTLQLRLPRPEQYLRQQTQSLSKQKRRLMLAWQRIWDRRQQHVDYLTIRLKHPQAQIDKQRTSVLGLSHRLNSAFLSQQKTRIQQFTFLHSRVHQQRPLPLINEQQRYINALSKQSQRLIELKVQNNKQLLSQHVRTLAAVSPLNTLDRGYSITSHKNMIITNAEQVKAGSELDIRLHQGHLVCEVKHSYEK
;
A
#
# COMPACT_ATOMS: atom_id res chain seq x y z
N GLY A 1 32.19 -52.40 -19.01
CA GLY A 1 33.40 -53.17 -18.59
C GLY A 1 33.27 -53.65 -17.15
N GLU A 2 34.02 -54.68 -16.72
CA GLU A 2 33.82 -55.39 -15.43
C GLU A 2 33.88 -54.51 -14.16
N SER A 3 34.61 -53.38 -14.18
CA SER A 3 34.71 -52.45 -13.04
C SER A 3 33.68 -51.31 -13.05
N SER A 4 32.82 -51.22 -14.06
CA SER A 4 31.91 -50.08 -14.21
C SER A 4 30.78 -50.05 -13.18
N ALA A 5 30.23 -51.21 -12.79
CA ALA A 5 29.18 -51.30 -11.77
C ALA A 5 29.65 -50.77 -10.40
N SER A 6 30.90 -51.07 -10.00
CA SER A 6 31.46 -50.59 -8.74
C SER A 6 31.78 -49.09 -8.77
N GLN A 7 32.20 -48.56 -9.91
CA GLN A 7 32.38 -47.12 -10.12
C GLN A 7 31.05 -46.36 -10.05
N LEU A 8 29.99 -46.86 -10.69
CA LEU A 8 28.64 -46.28 -10.62
C LEU A 8 28.10 -46.28 -9.19
N THR A 9 28.25 -47.39 -8.47
CA THR A 9 27.85 -47.51 -7.06
C THR A 9 28.55 -46.46 -6.19
N THR A 10 29.85 -46.26 -6.42
CA THR A 10 30.64 -45.26 -5.69
C THR A 10 30.21 -43.84 -6.06
N ALA A 11 29.87 -43.59 -7.32
CA ALA A 11 29.41 -42.29 -7.80
C ALA A 11 28.05 -41.90 -7.18
N VAL A 12 27.09 -42.83 -7.11
CA VAL A 12 25.78 -42.60 -6.48
C VAL A 12 25.95 -42.22 -5.01
N ARG A 13 26.71 -43.02 -4.25
CA ARG A 13 26.99 -42.74 -2.83
C ARG A 13 27.73 -41.42 -2.62
N LYS A 14 28.66 -41.08 -3.52
CA LYS A 14 29.38 -39.81 -3.47
C LYS A 14 28.45 -38.63 -3.76
N ALA A 15 27.53 -38.76 -4.70
CA ALA A 15 26.58 -37.71 -5.04
C ALA A 15 25.61 -37.46 -3.88
N GLU A 16 25.10 -38.53 -3.28
CA GLU A 16 24.31 -38.48 -2.06
C GLU A 16 25.06 -37.81 -0.90
N GLN A 17 26.30 -38.24 -0.62
CA GLN A 17 27.10 -37.66 0.45
C GLN A 17 27.36 -36.16 0.25
N ARG A 18 27.48 -35.70 -1.00
CA ARG A 18 27.69 -34.29 -1.33
C ARG A 18 26.40 -33.48 -1.24
N ASN A 19 25.25 -34.06 -1.55
CA ASN A 19 23.94 -33.42 -1.51
C ASN A 19 23.89 -32.05 -2.24
N GLU A 20 24.56 -31.96 -3.39
CA GLU A 20 24.69 -30.73 -4.20
C GLU A 20 23.65 -30.65 -5.33
N CYS A 21 22.85 -31.70 -5.53
CA CYS A 21 21.91 -31.83 -6.63
C CYS A 21 20.52 -32.19 -6.10
N ASP A 22 19.47 -31.65 -6.71
CA ASP A 22 18.08 -31.95 -6.35
C ASP A 22 17.57 -33.27 -6.95
N VAL A 23 18.20 -33.74 -8.03
CA VAL A 23 17.86 -34.98 -8.74
C VAL A 23 19.12 -35.61 -9.33
N LEU A 24 19.16 -36.94 -9.39
CA LEU A 24 20.23 -37.69 -10.06
C LEU A 24 19.69 -38.34 -11.33
N ILE A 25 20.48 -38.33 -12.40
CA ILE A 25 20.16 -39.06 -13.63
C ILE A 25 21.24 -40.11 -13.85
N ILE A 26 20.85 -41.38 -13.78
CA ILE A 26 21.72 -42.50 -14.15
C ILE A 26 21.45 -42.78 -15.63
N SER A 27 22.45 -42.56 -16.47
CA SER A 27 22.30 -42.75 -17.91
C SER A 27 23.44 -43.59 -18.47
N ARG A 28 23.19 -44.18 -19.65
CA ARG A 28 24.27 -44.69 -20.50
C ARG A 28 24.45 -43.79 -21.72
N GLY A 29 25.68 -43.74 -22.25
CA GLY A 29 25.92 -43.27 -23.62
C GLY A 29 25.44 -44.28 -24.66
N GLY A 30 25.52 -43.93 -25.94
CA GLY A 30 25.34 -44.92 -27.01
C GLY A 30 26.42 -46.01 -26.92
N GLY A 31 26.05 -47.29 -27.01
CA GLY A 31 26.97 -48.41 -26.76
C GLY A 31 26.34 -49.78 -27.00
N SER A 32 27.17 -50.82 -26.99
CA SER A 32 26.78 -52.22 -27.21
C SER A 32 25.94 -52.76 -26.04
N LEU A 33 25.31 -53.93 -26.24
CA LEU A 33 24.59 -54.65 -25.18
C LEU A 33 25.46 -54.94 -23.94
N GLU A 34 26.79 -54.98 -24.10
CA GLU A 34 27.74 -55.26 -23.04
C GLU A 34 27.83 -54.12 -22.01
N ASP A 35 27.56 -52.88 -22.41
CA ASP A 35 27.52 -51.74 -21.49
C ASP A 35 26.29 -51.78 -20.59
N LEU A 36 25.21 -52.44 -21.03
CA LEU A 36 23.96 -52.62 -20.29
C LEU A 36 24.14 -53.53 -19.07
N TRP A 37 25.07 -54.49 -19.14
CA TRP A 37 25.25 -55.50 -18.09
C TRP A 37 25.67 -54.90 -16.75
N SER A 38 26.40 -53.79 -16.79
CA SER A 38 26.85 -53.00 -15.63
C SER A 38 25.70 -52.53 -14.73
N PHE A 39 24.50 -52.38 -15.31
CA PHE A 39 23.29 -51.89 -14.63
C PHE A 39 22.43 -53.03 -14.05
N ASN A 40 22.84 -54.29 -14.25
CA ASN A 40 22.23 -55.48 -13.65
C ASN A 40 22.97 -55.97 -12.39
N ASP A 41 23.93 -55.19 -11.87
CA ASP A 41 24.65 -55.54 -10.65
C ASP A 41 23.79 -55.27 -9.40
N GLU A 42 23.74 -56.26 -8.49
CA GLU A 42 22.94 -56.16 -7.25
C GLU A 42 23.39 -55.01 -6.35
N LYS A 43 24.70 -54.74 -6.26
CA LYS A 43 25.23 -53.68 -5.38
C LYS A 43 24.84 -52.30 -5.88
N LEU A 44 24.85 -52.11 -7.20
CA LEU A 44 24.37 -50.88 -7.81
C LEU A 44 22.87 -50.70 -7.55
N ALA A 45 22.05 -51.73 -7.77
CA ALA A 45 20.62 -51.68 -7.51
C ALA A 45 20.31 -51.31 -6.05
N ARG A 46 20.98 -51.94 -5.08
CA ARG A 46 20.83 -51.57 -3.66
C ARG A 46 21.22 -50.13 -3.37
N ALA A 47 22.31 -49.65 -3.97
CA ALA A 47 22.73 -48.26 -3.79
C ALA A 47 21.76 -47.25 -4.41
N VAL A 48 21.10 -47.59 -5.52
CA VAL A 48 20.03 -46.78 -6.11
C VAL A 48 18.81 -46.75 -5.20
N TYR A 49 18.41 -47.91 -4.66
CA TYR A 49 17.25 -48.02 -3.75
C TYR A 49 17.44 -47.27 -2.43
N GLU A 50 18.65 -47.33 -1.88
CA GLU A 50 18.99 -46.73 -0.59
C GLU A 50 19.22 -45.20 -0.70
N CYS A 51 19.30 -44.65 -1.91
CA CYS A 51 19.62 -43.24 -2.10
C CYS A 51 18.45 -42.32 -1.73
N GLU A 52 18.71 -41.27 -0.95
CA GLU A 52 17.68 -40.28 -0.58
C GLU A 52 17.38 -39.25 -1.69
N LEU A 53 18.31 -39.06 -2.63
CA LEU A 53 18.12 -38.17 -3.77
C LEU A 53 17.26 -38.87 -4.83
N PRO A 54 16.22 -38.21 -5.41
CA PRO A 54 15.40 -38.84 -6.43
C PRO A 54 16.25 -39.19 -7.67
N ILE A 55 16.12 -40.42 -8.16
CA ILE A 55 16.91 -40.96 -9.26
C ILE A 55 16.03 -41.22 -10.48
N ILE A 56 16.44 -40.66 -11.64
CA ILE A 56 15.86 -40.97 -12.95
C ILE A 56 16.81 -41.91 -13.69
N SER A 57 16.35 -43.11 -14.05
CA SER A 57 17.09 -44.04 -14.89
C SER A 57 16.85 -43.76 -16.38
N ALA A 58 17.92 -43.64 -17.14
CA ALA A 58 17.96 -43.42 -18.58
C ALA A 58 18.95 -44.39 -19.26
N VAL A 59 18.87 -45.67 -18.88
CA VAL A 59 19.79 -46.72 -19.31
C VAL A 59 19.25 -47.47 -20.53
N GLY A 60 17.97 -47.84 -20.54
CA GLY A 60 17.38 -48.66 -21.60
C GLY A 60 16.64 -47.90 -22.70
N HIS A 61 16.63 -48.46 -23.93
CA HIS A 61 15.55 -48.14 -24.90
C HIS A 61 14.30 -48.97 -24.56
N GLU A 62 13.18 -48.81 -25.26
CA GLU A 62 11.86 -49.35 -24.86
C GLU A 62 11.82 -50.85 -24.48
N ILE A 63 12.77 -51.66 -24.95
CA ILE A 63 12.82 -53.13 -24.78
C ILE A 63 13.92 -53.62 -23.82
N ASP A 64 14.94 -52.81 -23.53
CA ASP A 64 16.12 -53.20 -22.77
C ASP A 64 15.97 -52.73 -21.32
N PHE A 65 15.46 -53.59 -20.43
CA PHE A 65 15.30 -53.27 -19.01
C PHE A 65 16.49 -53.78 -18.19
N THR A 66 16.90 -52.97 -17.22
CA THR A 66 17.95 -53.33 -16.26
C THR A 66 17.40 -53.33 -14.83
N ILE A 67 18.10 -54.01 -13.91
CA ILE A 67 17.69 -54.00 -12.49
C ILE A 67 17.70 -52.57 -11.94
N ALA A 68 18.67 -51.73 -12.33
CA ALA A 68 18.69 -50.32 -11.95
C ALA A 68 17.44 -49.54 -12.43
N ASP A 69 16.89 -49.84 -13.61
CA ASP A 69 15.66 -49.19 -14.10
C ASP A 69 14.44 -49.50 -13.24
N PHE A 70 14.37 -50.68 -12.63
CA PHE A 70 13.26 -51.08 -11.77
C PHE A 70 13.32 -50.50 -10.37
N VAL A 71 14.51 -50.06 -9.96
CA VAL A 71 14.77 -49.60 -8.60
C VAL A 71 14.84 -48.07 -8.53
N ALA A 72 15.08 -47.38 -9.65
CA ALA A 72 14.99 -45.93 -9.74
C ALA A 72 13.56 -45.41 -9.58
N ASP A 73 13.40 -44.16 -9.15
CA ASP A 73 12.08 -43.52 -8.94
C ASP A 73 11.31 -43.32 -10.24
N VAL A 74 12.02 -42.92 -11.30
CA VAL A 74 11.44 -42.67 -12.62
C VAL A 74 12.34 -43.27 -13.70
N ARG A 75 11.74 -43.89 -14.72
CA ARG A 75 12.44 -44.34 -15.92
C ARG A 75 12.16 -43.41 -17.09
N ALA A 76 13.22 -43.05 -17.82
CA ALA A 76 13.18 -42.35 -19.09
C ALA A 76 13.81 -43.22 -20.19
N ALA A 77 13.28 -43.15 -21.40
CA ALA A 77 13.77 -43.96 -22.53
C ALA A 77 15.12 -43.47 -23.09
N THR A 78 15.49 -42.21 -22.83
CA THR A 78 16.74 -41.61 -23.30
C THR A 78 17.29 -40.62 -22.29
N PRO A 79 18.60 -40.32 -22.31
CA PRO A 79 19.18 -39.27 -21.46
C PRO A 79 18.52 -37.91 -21.67
N SER A 80 18.15 -37.58 -22.91
CA SER A 80 17.41 -36.33 -23.21
C SER A 80 16.01 -36.31 -22.58
N ALA A 81 15.28 -37.43 -22.62
CA ALA A 81 13.97 -37.54 -21.98
C ALA A 81 14.06 -37.43 -20.45
N ALA A 82 15.13 -37.95 -19.83
CA ALA A 82 15.37 -37.74 -18.41
C ALA A 82 15.63 -36.26 -18.07
N ALA A 83 16.39 -35.57 -18.91
CA ALA A 83 16.63 -34.14 -18.75
C ALA A 83 15.35 -33.30 -18.91
N GLU A 84 14.47 -33.65 -19.86
CA GLU A 84 13.16 -33.02 -20.03
C GLU A 84 12.23 -33.25 -18.83
N LEU A 85 12.26 -34.44 -18.22
CA LEU A 85 11.48 -34.72 -17.01
C LEU A 85 12.00 -33.97 -15.78
N ALA A 86 13.32 -33.76 -15.69
CA ALA A 86 13.95 -33.09 -14.56
C ALA A 86 13.75 -31.56 -14.57
N VAL A 87 13.51 -30.95 -15.72
CA VAL A 87 13.49 -29.48 -15.87
C VAL A 87 12.09 -29.00 -16.28
N PRO A 88 11.49 -28.04 -15.55
CA PRO A 88 10.19 -27.47 -15.92
C PRO A 88 10.23 -26.76 -17.28
N ASP A 89 9.14 -26.86 -18.05
CA ASP A 89 9.03 -26.23 -19.37
C ASP A 89 9.13 -24.69 -19.27
N ALA A 90 10.12 -24.13 -19.96
CA ALA A 90 10.37 -22.70 -20.04
C ALA A 90 9.16 -21.92 -20.60
N ASN A 91 8.40 -22.49 -21.54
CA ASN A 91 7.19 -21.86 -22.08
C ASN A 91 6.09 -21.80 -21.02
N GLN A 92 5.94 -22.86 -20.23
CA GLN A 92 4.97 -22.89 -19.13
C GLN A 92 5.30 -21.85 -18.06
N LEU A 93 6.59 -21.72 -17.68
CA LEU A 93 7.05 -20.68 -16.77
C LEU A 93 6.82 -19.27 -17.33
N SER A 94 7.12 -19.05 -18.61
CA SER A 94 6.88 -17.77 -19.29
C SER A 94 5.39 -17.40 -19.31
N ASN A 95 4.52 -18.35 -19.64
CA ASN A 95 3.07 -18.16 -19.64
C ASN A 95 2.54 -17.84 -18.23
N ASN A 96 3.03 -18.53 -17.21
CA ASN A 96 2.70 -18.25 -15.81
C ASN A 96 3.10 -16.83 -15.43
N LEU A 97 4.32 -16.42 -15.79
CA LEU A 97 4.85 -15.08 -15.50
C LEU A 97 4.01 -14.00 -16.20
N MET A 98 3.67 -14.18 -17.48
CA MET A 98 2.77 -13.28 -18.21
C MET A 98 1.40 -13.19 -17.54
N SER A 99 0.81 -14.31 -17.12
CA SER A 99 -0.50 -14.31 -16.45
C SER A 99 -0.47 -13.55 -15.11
N MET A 100 0.62 -13.70 -14.35
CA MET A 100 0.84 -12.98 -13.09
C MET A 100 0.99 -11.47 -13.33
N MET A 101 1.74 -11.07 -14.37
CA MET A 101 1.88 -9.67 -14.76
C MET A 101 0.54 -9.06 -15.17
N GLN A 102 -0.26 -9.75 -15.98
CA GLN A 102 -1.58 -9.27 -16.38
C GLN A 102 -2.51 -9.08 -15.17
N ARG A 103 -2.52 -10.02 -14.23
CA ARG A 103 -3.29 -9.91 -12.99
C ARG A 103 -2.84 -8.74 -12.12
N LEU A 104 -1.53 -8.53 -12.00
CA LEU A 104 -0.96 -7.40 -11.26
C LEU A 104 -1.41 -6.07 -11.87
N THR A 105 -1.23 -5.90 -13.17
CA THR A 105 -1.62 -4.67 -13.89
C THR A 105 -3.11 -4.37 -13.74
N LYS A 106 -3.97 -5.41 -13.85
CA LYS A 106 -5.42 -5.26 -13.65
C LYS A 106 -5.76 -4.82 -12.23
N THR A 107 -5.08 -5.38 -11.22
CA THR A 107 -5.34 -5.05 -9.81
C THR A 107 -4.90 -3.61 -9.49
N VAL A 108 -3.72 -3.20 -9.97
CA VAL A 108 -3.20 -1.85 -9.77
C VAL A 108 -4.09 -0.80 -10.43
N THR A 109 -4.51 -1.04 -11.68
CA THR A 109 -5.40 -0.11 -12.40
C THR A 109 -6.75 0.03 -11.71
N GLN A 110 -7.33 -1.07 -11.22
CA GLN A 110 -8.56 -1.03 -10.43
C GLN A 110 -8.40 -0.22 -9.15
N LEU A 111 -7.31 -0.40 -8.41
CA LEU A 111 -7.05 0.33 -7.17
C LEU A 111 -6.88 1.84 -7.40
N LEU A 112 -6.10 2.21 -8.42
CA LEU A 112 -5.95 3.62 -8.81
C LEU A 112 -7.29 4.26 -9.22
N SER A 113 -8.11 3.54 -9.98
CA SER A 113 -9.44 4.03 -10.37
C SER A 113 -10.40 4.20 -9.19
N ALA A 114 -10.27 3.38 -8.15
CA ALA A 114 -11.08 3.47 -6.94
C ALA A 114 -10.68 4.71 -6.12
N GLU A 115 -9.38 4.94 -5.94
CA GLU A 115 -8.86 6.12 -5.24
C GLU A 115 -9.20 7.43 -5.96
N GLN A 116 -9.09 7.47 -7.30
CA GLN A 116 -9.51 8.63 -8.08
C GLN A 116 -11.00 8.95 -7.87
N ARG A 117 -11.86 7.93 -7.87
CA ARG A 117 -13.29 8.12 -7.57
C ARG A 117 -13.53 8.58 -6.13
N HIS A 118 -12.77 8.08 -5.18
CA HIS A 118 -12.87 8.49 -3.78
C HIS A 118 -12.51 9.97 -3.62
N ILE A 119 -11.37 10.40 -4.20
CA ILE A 119 -10.95 11.81 -4.21
C ILE A 119 -12.01 12.69 -4.87
N HIS A 120 -12.53 12.29 -6.03
CA HIS A 120 -13.59 13.05 -6.71
C HIS A 120 -14.84 13.20 -5.84
N THR A 121 -15.25 12.13 -5.15
CA THR A 121 -16.40 12.17 -4.23
C THR A 121 -16.13 13.08 -3.03
N LEU A 122 -14.92 13.06 -2.48
CA LEU A 122 -14.53 13.96 -1.39
C LEU A 122 -14.51 15.43 -1.85
N GLN A 123 -14.01 15.71 -3.05
CA GLN A 123 -14.06 17.06 -3.65
C GLN A 123 -15.49 17.57 -3.80
N LEU A 124 -16.42 16.70 -4.19
CA LEU A 124 -17.85 17.06 -4.27
C LEU A 124 -18.50 17.28 -2.90
N ARG A 125 -17.96 16.69 -1.83
CA ARG A 125 -18.43 16.85 -0.45
C ARG A 125 -17.88 18.10 0.24
N LEU A 126 -16.87 18.77 -0.31
CA LEU A 126 -16.45 20.06 0.24
C LEU A 126 -17.62 21.06 0.11
N PRO A 127 -18.13 21.63 1.23
CA PRO A 127 -19.19 22.62 1.18
C PRO A 127 -18.71 23.81 0.37
N ARG A 128 -19.46 24.23 -0.65
CA ARG A 128 -19.16 25.45 -1.43
C ARG A 128 -19.30 26.67 -0.50
N PRO A 129 -18.21 27.22 0.05
CA PRO A 129 -18.29 28.22 1.12
C PRO A 129 -18.93 29.51 0.61
N GLU A 130 -18.74 29.81 -0.68
CA GLU A 130 -19.30 30.98 -1.35
C GLU A 130 -20.83 30.99 -1.35
N GLN A 131 -21.48 29.85 -1.55
CA GLN A 131 -22.95 29.79 -1.56
C GLN A 131 -23.51 30.02 -0.16
N TYR A 132 -22.88 29.42 0.85
CA TYR A 132 -23.26 29.62 2.25
C TYR A 132 -23.01 31.06 2.71
N LEU A 133 -21.86 31.65 2.36
CA LEU A 133 -21.55 33.04 2.67
C LEU A 133 -22.49 34.02 1.96
N ARG A 134 -22.84 33.77 0.69
CA ARG A 134 -23.83 34.59 -0.05
C ARG A 134 -25.20 34.55 0.62
N GLN A 135 -25.67 33.39 1.05
CA GLN A 135 -26.95 33.26 1.76
C GLN A 135 -26.94 34.01 3.10
N GLN A 136 -25.85 33.89 3.88
CA GLN A 136 -25.70 34.62 5.14
C GLN A 136 -25.68 36.14 4.92
N THR A 137 -24.99 36.61 3.88
CA THR A 137 -24.91 38.04 3.52
C THR A 137 -26.27 38.59 3.10
N GLN A 138 -27.05 37.82 2.33
CA GLN A 138 -28.42 38.18 1.96
C GLN A 138 -29.34 38.21 3.18
N SER A 139 -29.21 37.25 4.10
CA SER A 139 -30.01 37.22 5.34
C SER A 139 -29.72 38.43 6.22
N LEU A 140 -28.43 38.76 6.41
CA LEU A 140 -27.97 39.95 7.13
C LEU A 140 -28.57 41.22 6.52
N SER A 141 -28.53 41.34 5.19
CA SER A 141 -29.09 42.50 4.47
C SER A 141 -30.59 42.66 4.70
N LYS A 142 -31.35 41.55 4.67
CA LYS A 142 -32.80 41.55 4.97
C LYS A 142 -33.08 41.98 6.42
N GLN A 143 -32.33 41.46 7.38
CA GLN A 143 -32.49 41.81 8.79
C GLN A 143 -32.15 43.29 9.05
N LYS A 144 -31.07 43.80 8.44
CA LYS A 144 -30.68 45.22 8.52
C LYS A 144 -31.79 46.13 7.98
N ARG A 145 -32.39 45.78 6.83
CA ARG A 145 -33.51 46.55 6.25
C ARG A 145 -34.75 46.53 7.16
N ARG A 146 -35.09 45.38 7.75
CA ARG A 146 -36.20 45.28 8.70
C ARG A 146 -36.00 46.17 9.92
N LEU A 147 -34.78 46.19 10.47
CA LEU A 147 -34.44 47.05 11.61
C LEU A 147 -34.58 48.53 11.26
N MET A 148 -34.04 48.97 10.12
CA MET A 148 -34.15 50.37 9.68
C MET A 148 -35.61 50.81 9.52
N LEU A 149 -36.45 49.99 8.88
CA LEU A 149 -37.88 50.30 8.71
C LEU A 149 -38.63 50.34 10.05
N ALA A 150 -38.27 49.47 11.01
CA ALA A 150 -38.87 49.49 12.34
C ALA A 150 -38.48 50.76 13.11
N TRP A 151 -37.22 51.19 13.02
CA TRP A 151 -36.75 52.44 13.61
C TRP A 151 -37.44 53.67 13.03
N GLN A 152 -37.59 53.74 11.70
CA GLN A 152 -38.25 54.86 11.05
C GLN A 152 -39.71 55.01 11.51
N ARG A 153 -40.44 53.89 11.61
CA ARG A 153 -41.81 53.89 12.15
C ARG A 153 -41.91 54.36 13.60
N ILE A 154 -40.93 54.02 14.44
CA ILE A 154 -40.90 54.47 15.84
C ILE A 154 -40.67 55.99 15.90
N TRP A 155 -39.80 56.50 15.03
CA TRP A 155 -39.49 57.92 14.93
C TRP A 155 -40.73 58.74 14.50
N ASP A 156 -41.39 58.32 13.42
CA ASP A 156 -42.56 59.02 12.87
C ASP A 156 -43.71 59.10 13.89
N ARG A 157 -43.96 58.02 14.64
CA ARG A 157 -44.98 58.00 15.70
C ARG A 157 -44.68 58.99 16.83
N ARG A 158 -43.40 59.15 17.18
CA ARG A 158 -43.01 60.10 18.24
C ARG A 158 -43.16 61.55 17.78
N GLN A 159 -42.83 61.85 16.52
CA GLN A 159 -43.05 63.16 15.92
C GLN A 159 -44.55 63.53 15.90
N GLN A 160 -45.40 62.63 15.36
CA GLN A 160 -46.85 62.85 15.33
C GLN A 160 -47.46 63.08 16.72
N HIS A 161 -46.92 62.42 17.74
CA HIS A 161 -47.36 62.61 19.12
C HIS A 161 -47.03 64.01 19.65
N VAL A 162 -45.84 64.54 19.30
CA VAL A 162 -45.44 65.91 19.66
C VAL A 162 -46.30 66.94 18.93
N ASP A 163 -46.59 66.73 17.65
CA ASP A 163 -47.44 67.64 16.87
C ASP A 163 -48.88 67.67 17.41
N TYR A 164 -49.43 66.51 17.75
CA TYR A 164 -50.74 66.40 18.38
C TYR A 164 -50.82 67.15 19.72
N LEU A 165 -49.78 67.04 20.55
CA LEU A 165 -49.71 67.76 21.82
C LEU A 165 -49.58 69.28 21.63
N THR A 166 -48.92 69.71 20.57
CA THR A 166 -48.73 71.13 20.24
C THR A 166 -50.04 71.82 19.85
N ILE A 167 -50.93 71.13 19.13
CA ILE A 167 -52.25 71.65 18.72
C ILE A 167 -53.17 71.87 19.93
N ARG A 168 -53.01 71.10 21.00
CA ARG A 168 -53.94 71.07 22.14
C ARG A 168 -53.72 72.18 23.18
N LEU A 169 -52.67 72.97 23.05
CA LEU A 169 -52.25 73.95 24.07
C LEU A 169 -52.97 75.33 24.00
N LYS A 170 -54.06 75.50 23.22
CA LYS A 170 -54.75 76.80 23.06
C LYS A 170 -55.88 77.14 24.07
N HIS A 171 -56.32 76.25 24.96
CA HIS A 171 -57.40 76.57 25.94
C HIS A 171 -57.11 76.03 27.36
N PRO A 172 -56.44 76.79 28.25
CA PRO A 172 -55.74 76.19 29.39
C PRO A 172 -56.08 76.85 30.72
N GLN A 173 -57.27 76.70 31.28
CA GLN A 173 -57.44 77.00 32.72
C GLN A 173 -58.40 76.04 33.42
N ALA A 174 -59.56 75.73 32.82
CA ALA A 174 -60.51 74.77 33.42
C ALA A 174 -60.09 73.28 33.28
N GLN A 175 -59.24 72.94 32.30
CA GLN A 175 -58.67 71.59 32.16
C GLN A 175 -57.44 71.36 33.03
N ILE A 176 -56.74 72.43 33.46
CA ILE A 176 -55.49 72.33 34.22
C ILE A 176 -55.74 71.71 35.60
N ASP A 177 -56.84 72.04 36.26
CA ASP A 177 -57.11 71.53 37.61
C ASP A 177 -57.58 70.07 37.60
N LYS A 178 -58.33 69.67 36.56
CA LYS A 178 -58.76 68.28 36.34
C LYS A 178 -57.63 67.40 35.81
N GLN A 179 -56.70 67.97 35.04
CA GLN A 179 -55.49 67.29 34.60
C GLN A 179 -54.42 67.23 35.68
N ARG A 180 -54.29 68.21 36.59
CA ARG A 180 -53.34 68.15 37.72
C ARG A 180 -53.60 66.95 38.63
N THR A 181 -54.86 66.73 39.00
CA THR A 181 -55.28 65.57 39.80
C THR A 181 -55.10 64.25 39.05
N SER A 182 -55.41 64.22 37.75
CA SER A 182 -55.18 63.05 36.89
C SER A 182 -53.69 62.78 36.63
N VAL A 183 -52.86 63.82 36.51
CA VAL A 183 -51.40 63.76 36.29
C VAL A 183 -50.69 63.31 37.55
N LEU A 184 -51.16 63.68 38.75
CA LEU A 184 -50.61 63.14 40.00
C LEU A 184 -50.89 61.64 40.13
N GLY A 185 -52.12 61.20 39.83
CA GLY A 185 -52.48 59.78 39.84
C GLY A 185 -51.81 58.98 38.72
N LEU A 186 -51.73 59.54 37.51
CA LEU A 186 -51.02 58.94 36.37
C LEU A 186 -49.51 58.96 36.57
N SER A 187 -48.93 59.97 37.23
CA SER A 187 -47.53 60.01 37.61
C SER A 187 -47.23 58.91 38.61
N HIS A 188 -48.07 58.72 39.64
CA HIS A 188 -47.87 57.62 40.59
C HIS A 188 -48.02 56.24 39.91
N ARG A 189 -48.98 56.08 39.00
CA ARG A 189 -49.17 54.83 38.23
C ARG A 189 -48.08 54.58 37.20
N LEU A 190 -47.61 55.63 36.52
CA LEU A 190 -46.52 55.57 35.57
C LEU A 190 -45.21 55.29 36.29
N ASN A 191 -44.97 55.90 37.45
CA ASN A 191 -43.77 55.67 38.22
C ASN A 191 -43.75 54.25 38.81
N SER A 192 -44.88 53.75 39.33
CA SER A 192 -44.98 52.34 39.77
C SER A 192 -44.90 51.34 38.60
N ALA A 193 -45.53 51.62 37.46
CA ALA A 193 -45.41 50.78 36.25
C ALA A 193 -44.00 50.86 35.64
N PHE A 194 -43.34 52.03 35.69
CA PHE A 194 -41.99 52.24 35.20
C PHE A 194 -40.98 51.54 36.09
N LEU A 195 -41.09 51.65 37.41
CA LEU A 195 -40.26 50.91 38.36
C LEU A 195 -40.47 49.40 38.22
N SER A 196 -41.71 48.94 38.04
CA SER A 196 -42.03 47.54 37.78
C SER A 196 -41.45 47.06 36.43
N GLN A 197 -41.63 47.83 35.36
CA GLN A 197 -41.12 47.50 34.03
C GLN A 197 -39.59 47.57 33.97
N GLN A 198 -38.98 48.51 34.68
CA GLN A 198 -37.53 48.59 34.81
C GLN A 198 -37.00 47.39 35.59
N LYS A 199 -37.65 46.99 36.69
CA LYS A 199 -37.31 45.76 37.43
C LYS A 199 -37.44 44.52 36.55
N THR A 200 -38.53 44.36 35.79
CA THR A 200 -38.72 43.22 34.87
C THR A 200 -37.71 43.25 33.73
N ARG A 201 -37.38 44.42 33.16
CA ARG A 201 -36.36 44.55 32.12
C ARG A 201 -34.96 44.28 32.65
N ILE A 202 -34.64 44.71 33.87
CA ILE A 202 -33.37 44.40 34.52
C ILE A 202 -33.27 42.90 34.76
N GLN A 203 -34.33 42.25 35.27
CA GLN A 203 -34.39 40.79 35.46
C GLN A 203 -34.28 40.02 34.13
N GLN A 204 -34.98 40.46 33.08
CA GLN A 204 -34.86 39.90 31.73
C GLN A 204 -33.46 40.12 31.15
N PHE A 205 -32.87 41.29 31.36
CA PHE A 205 -31.50 41.59 30.94
C PHE A 205 -30.51 40.72 31.71
N THR A 206 -30.65 40.54 33.02
CA THR A 206 -29.79 39.63 33.79
C THR A 206 -29.95 38.18 33.33
N PHE A 207 -31.17 37.75 33.02
CA PHE A 207 -31.46 36.40 32.50
C PHE A 207 -30.94 36.17 31.07
N LEU A 208 -31.06 37.17 30.19
CA LEU A 208 -30.53 37.10 28.83
C LEU A 208 -29.00 37.20 28.85
N HIS A 209 -28.44 38.05 29.71
CA HIS A 209 -27.01 38.16 29.93
C HIS A 209 -26.44 36.84 30.49
N SER A 210 -27.11 36.21 31.48
CA SER A 210 -26.72 34.89 31.98
C SER A 210 -26.83 33.80 30.92
N ARG A 211 -27.86 33.82 30.04
CA ARG A 211 -27.94 32.92 28.88
C ARG A 211 -26.81 33.13 27.87
N VAL A 212 -26.46 34.38 27.58
CA VAL A 212 -25.37 34.72 26.63
C VAL A 212 -24.00 34.31 27.19
N HIS A 213 -23.82 34.29 28.51
CA HIS A 213 -22.60 33.78 29.14
C HIS A 213 -22.60 32.25 29.32
N GLN A 214 -23.76 31.60 29.49
CA GLN A 214 -23.89 30.13 29.60
C GLN A 214 -23.93 29.42 28.24
N GLN A 215 -24.37 30.10 27.18
CA GLN A 215 -24.36 29.61 25.79
C GLN A 215 -23.25 30.27 24.98
N ARG A 216 -22.04 30.42 25.55
CA ARG A 216 -20.87 30.77 24.73
C ARG A 216 -20.44 29.51 23.97
N PRO A 217 -20.58 29.46 22.63
CA PRO A 217 -20.13 28.29 21.86
C PRO A 217 -18.60 28.25 21.71
N LEU A 218 -17.89 29.32 22.07
CA LEU A 218 -16.43 29.42 21.96
C LEU A 218 -15.65 28.35 22.75
N PRO A 219 -15.94 28.07 24.04
CA PRO A 219 -15.29 26.96 24.76
C PRO A 219 -15.58 25.60 24.11
N LEU A 220 -16.82 25.33 23.69
CA LEU A 220 -17.19 24.08 23.01
C LEU A 220 -16.52 23.94 21.64
N ILE A 221 -16.42 25.03 20.86
CA ILE A 221 -15.74 25.05 19.56
C ILE A 221 -14.23 24.86 19.74
N ASN A 222 -13.62 25.48 20.75
CA ASN A 222 -12.21 25.30 21.06
C ASN A 222 -11.91 23.87 21.52
N GLU A 223 -12.81 23.26 22.29
CA GLU A 223 -12.69 21.87 22.72
C GLU A 223 -12.81 20.91 21.52
N GLN A 224 -13.79 21.13 20.63
CA GLN A 224 -13.93 20.33 19.41
C GLN A 224 -12.76 20.51 18.44
N GLN A 225 -12.22 21.73 18.29
CA GLN A 225 -11.02 21.98 17.48
C GLN A 225 -9.79 21.28 18.07
N ARG A 226 -9.64 21.26 19.40
CA ARG A 226 -8.57 20.50 20.07
C ARG A 226 -8.72 19.00 19.84
N TYR A 227 -9.95 18.48 19.89
CA TYR A 227 -10.24 17.07 19.63
C TYR A 227 -9.91 16.66 18.19
N ILE A 228 -10.30 17.48 17.21
CA ILE A 228 -9.97 17.27 15.78
C ILE A 228 -8.45 17.31 15.56
N ASN A 229 -7.74 18.27 16.18
CA ASN A 229 -6.28 18.36 16.06
C ASN A 229 -5.57 17.17 16.72
N ALA A 230 -6.07 16.67 17.85
CA ALA A 230 -5.53 15.49 18.50
C ALA A 230 -5.71 14.22 17.64
N LEU A 231 -6.91 14.02 17.09
CA LEU A 231 -7.22 12.91 16.17
C LEU A 231 -6.38 12.98 14.88
N SER A 232 -6.20 14.18 14.32
CA SER A 232 -5.37 14.37 13.13
C SER A 232 -3.91 14.01 13.41
N LYS A 233 -3.35 14.44 14.54
CA LYS A 233 -1.98 14.08 14.95
C LYS A 233 -1.82 12.58 15.18
N GLN A 234 -2.82 11.94 15.79
CA GLN A 234 -2.80 10.51 16.04
C GLN A 234 -2.86 9.71 14.72
N SER A 235 -3.74 10.12 13.80
CA SER A 235 -3.84 9.51 12.46
C SER A 235 -2.52 9.62 11.70
N GLN A 236 -1.91 10.81 11.69
CA GLN A 236 -0.64 11.04 11.01
C GLN A 236 0.50 10.18 11.58
N ARG A 237 0.56 10.04 12.91
CA ARG A 237 1.52 9.16 13.58
C ARG A 237 1.32 7.69 13.22
N LEU A 238 0.07 7.22 13.15
CA LEU A 238 -0.24 5.83 12.76
C LEU A 238 0.11 5.56 11.29
N ILE A 239 -0.12 6.54 10.41
CA ILE A 239 0.27 6.46 9.00
C ILE A 239 1.80 6.39 8.89
N GLU A 240 2.54 7.27 9.58
CA GLU A 240 4.00 7.25 9.59
C GLU A 240 4.56 5.91 10.07
N LEU A 241 4.01 5.35 11.16
CA LEU A 241 4.39 4.03 11.67
C LEU A 241 4.11 2.93 10.63
N LYS A 242 2.94 2.96 9.97
CA LYS A 242 2.59 1.95 8.97
C LYS A 242 3.49 2.03 7.73
N VAL A 243 3.81 3.25 7.29
CA VAL A 243 4.72 3.50 6.17
C VAL A 243 6.13 3.04 6.52
N GLN A 244 6.64 3.34 7.72
CA GLN A 244 7.95 2.86 8.17
C GLN A 244 8.02 1.33 8.20
N ASN A 245 6.99 0.68 8.76
CA ASN A 245 6.97 -0.78 8.88
C ASN A 245 6.94 -1.45 7.49
N ASN A 246 6.13 -0.91 6.57
CA ASN A 246 6.12 -1.38 5.18
C ASN A 246 7.44 -1.13 4.45
N LYS A 247 8.14 -0.01 4.71
CA LYS A 247 9.49 0.24 4.18
C LYS A 247 10.51 -0.77 4.71
N GLN A 248 10.43 -1.13 5.98
CA GLN A 248 11.30 -2.14 6.59
C GLN A 248 11.05 -3.53 5.98
N LEU A 249 9.79 -3.95 5.85
CA LEU A 249 9.40 -5.18 5.17
C LEU A 249 9.89 -5.21 3.71
N LEU A 250 9.69 -4.12 2.97
CA LEU A 250 10.18 -4.01 1.60
C LEU A 250 11.71 -4.13 1.54
N SER A 251 12.43 -3.47 2.46
CA SER A 251 13.89 -3.57 2.53
C SER A 251 14.37 -5.00 2.87
N GLN A 252 13.62 -5.75 3.69
CA GLN A 252 13.90 -7.16 3.93
C GLN A 252 13.64 -8.02 2.68
N HIS A 253 12.55 -7.78 1.96
CA HIS A 253 12.25 -8.47 0.70
C HIS A 253 13.28 -8.14 -0.39
N VAL A 254 13.73 -6.89 -0.48
CA VAL A 254 14.80 -6.48 -1.40
C VAL A 254 16.12 -7.15 -1.03
N ARG A 255 16.46 -7.27 0.26
CA ARG A 255 17.68 -7.98 0.69
C ARG A 255 17.64 -9.48 0.40
N THR A 256 16.50 -10.13 0.60
CA THR A 256 16.33 -11.54 0.23
C THR A 256 16.39 -11.73 -1.27
N LEU A 257 15.74 -10.87 -2.06
CA LEU A 257 15.84 -10.89 -3.52
C LEU A 257 17.28 -10.63 -4.01
N ALA A 258 17.99 -9.68 -3.37
CA ALA A 258 19.37 -9.35 -3.67
C ALA A 258 20.35 -10.48 -3.30
N ALA A 259 20.05 -11.29 -2.28
CA ALA A 259 20.84 -12.47 -1.93
C ALA A 259 20.68 -13.60 -2.96
N VAL A 260 19.54 -13.64 -3.67
CA VAL A 260 19.21 -14.66 -4.68
C VAL A 260 19.48 -14.15 -6.12
N SER A 261 19.93 -12.91 -6.28
CA SER A 261 20.17 -12.30 -7.60
C SER A 261 21.59 -12.58 -8.12
N PRO A 262 21.74 -13.17 -9.34
CA PRO A 262 23.04 -13.46 -9.98
C PRO A 262 23.94 -12.25 -10.19
N LEU A 263 23.38 -11.03 -10.22
CA LEU A 263 24.13 -9.79 -10.39
C LEU A 263 25.02 -9.47 -9.17
N ASN A 264 24.57 -9.80 -7.95
CA ASN A 264 25.35 -9.56 -6.73
C ASN A 264 26.51 -10.55 -6.54
N THR A 265 26.48 -11.68 -7.24
CA THR A 265 27.61 -12.60 -7.30
C THR A 265 28.77 -11.97 -8.08
N LEU A 266 28.48 -11.17 -9.11
CA LEU A 266 29.48 -10.41 -9.88
C LEU A 266 30.07 -9.24 -9.07
N ASP A 267 29.27 -8.53 -8.26
CA ASP A 267 29.73 -7.42 -7.38
C ASP A 267 30.76 -7.87 -6.32
N ARG A 268 30.77 -9.16 -5.94
CA ARG A 268 31.74 -9.74 -5.00
C ARG A 268 33.10 -10.06 -5.64
N GLY A 269 33.31 -9.67 -6.89
CA GLY A 269 34.58 -9.86 -7.60
C GLY A 269 34.69 -11.18 -8.37
N TYR A 270 33.59 -11.95 -8.47
CA TYR A 270 33.54 -13.13 -9.33
C TYR A 270 33.23 -12.71 -10.76
N SER A 271 33.95 -13.28 -11.73
CA SER A 271 33.74 -13.04 -13.15
C SER A 271 33.02 -14.22 -13.79
N ILE A 272 32.07 -13.96 -14.69
CA ILE A 272 31.48 -15.01 -15.50
C ILE A 272 32.34 -15.17 -16.75
N THR A 273 33.07 -16.28 -16.81
CA THR A 273 33.93 -16.65 -17.94
C THR A 273 33.10 -17.42 -18.96
N SER A 274 33.16 -17.04 -20.23
CA SER A 274 32.40 -17.68 -21.30
C SER A 274 33.23 -17.85 -22.58
N HIS A 275 32.92 -18.87 -23.39
CA HIS A 275 33.53 -19.10 -24.70
C HIS A 275 32.43 -19.41 -25.70
N LYS A 276 32.33 -18.61 -26.77
CA LYS A 276 31.25 -18.73 -27.79
C LYS A 276 29.85 -18.85 -27.17
N ASN A 277 29.52 -17.96 -26.22
CA ASN A 277 28.27 -17.95 -25.44
C ASN A 277 28.02 -19.13 -24.48
N MET A 278 28.97 -20.04 -24.24
CA MET A 278 28.88 -21.04 -23.16
C MET A 278 29.66 -20.62 -21.93
N ILE A 279 29.03 -20.67 -20.75
CA ILE A 279 29.67 -20.36 -19.46
C ILE A 279 30.61 -21.49 -19.10
N ILE A 280 31.87 -21.13 -18.82
CA ILE A 280 32.92 -22.06 -18.46
C ILE A 280 33.03 -22.10 -16.94
N THR A 281 32.82 -23.28 -16.39
CA THR A 281 32.94 -23.55 -14.95
C THR A 281 34.16 -24.41 -14.62
N ASN A 282 34.77 -25.05 -15.62
CA ASN A 282 35.89 -25.97 -15.41
C ASN A 282 37.02 -25.77 -16.45
N ALA A 283 38.28 -25.91 -16.04
CA ALA A 283 39.45 -25.57 -16.86
C ALA A 283 39.66 -26.50 -18.09
N GLU A 284 39.07 -27.69 -18.08
CA GLU A 284 39.10 -28.67 -19.18
C GLU A 284 38.26 -28.26 -20.40
N GLN A 285 37.30 -27.34 -20.19
CA GLN A 285 36.33 -26.93 -21.23
C GLN A 285 36.95 -26.00 -22.28
N VAL A 286 38.22 -25.62 -22.09
CA VAL A 286 38.92 -24.69 -22.97
C VAL A 286 40.33 -25.17 -23.24
N LYS A 287 40.74 -25.17 -24.51
CA LYS A 287 42.10 -25.56 -24.93
C LYS A 287 43.02 -24.35 -25.01
N ALA A 288 44.33 -24.56 -24.87
CA ALA A 288 45.32 -23.52 -25.11
C ALA A 288 45.16 -22.93 -26.54
N GLY A 289 45.11 -21.61 -26.65
CA GLY A 289 44.83 -20.83 -27.87
C GLY A 289 43.37 -20.39 -28.06
N SER A 290 42.49 -20.65 -27.09
CA SER A 290 41.06 -20.30 -27.20
C SER A 290 40.75 -18.91 -26.65
N GLU A 291 39.92 -18.12 -27.32
CA GLU A 291 39.46 -16.79 -26.87
C GLU A 291 38.31 -16.88 -25.86
N LEU A 292 38.50 -16.39 -24.64
CA LEU A 292 37.50 -16.31 -23.59
C LEU A 292 36.91 -14.92 -23.46
N ASP A 293 35.60 -14.84 -23.34
CA ASP A 293 34.86 -13.65 -22.94
C ASP A 293 34.62 -13.68 -21.43
N ILE A 294 35.36 -12.83 -20.71
CA ILE A 294 35.23 -12.66 -19.27
C ILE A 294 34.34 -11.45 -19.00
N ARG A 295 33.16 -11.70 -18.45
CA ARG A 295 32.23 -10.65 -18.03
C ARG A 295 32.45 -10.33 -16.55
N LEU A 296 32.88 -9.11 -16.29
CA LEU A 296 33.12 -8.57 -14.96
C LEU A 296 31.90 -7.77 -14.50
N HIS A 297 31.90 -7.34 -13.23
CA HIS A 297 30.92 -6.40 -12.67
C HIS A 297 30.73 -5.16 -13.56
N GLN A 298 31.81 -4.63 -14.14
CA GLN A 298 31.78 -3.58 -15.14
C GLN A 298 32.74 -3.90 -16.27
N GLY A 299 32.22 -3.95 -17.51
CA GLY A 299 33.01 -4.20 -18.71
C GLY A 299 33.10 -5.69 -19.11
N HIS A 300 33.73 -5.92 -20.25
CA HIS A 300 34.01 -7.25 -20.80
C HIS A 300 35.46 -7.28 -21.26
N LEU A 301 36.12 -8.41 -21.07
CA LEU A 301 37.49 -8.64 -21.51
C LEU A 301 37.52 -9.88 -22.38
N VAL A 302 38.16 -9.77 -23.55
CA VAL A 302 38.48 -10.91 -24.40
C VAL A 302 39.90 -11.33 -24.06
N CYS A 303 40.09 -12.60 -23.67
CA CYS A 303 41.34 -13.12 -23.16
C CYS A 303 41.67 -14.45 -23.83
N GLU A 304 42.86 -14.60 -24.38
CA GLU A 304 43.28 -15.88 -24.98
C GLU A 304 43.94 -16.79 -23.94
N VAL A 305 43.53 -18.06 -23.88
CA VAL A 305 44.09 -19.05 -22.95
C VAL A 305 45.49 -19.43 -23.40
N LYS A 306 46.53 -18.96 -22.69
CA LYS A 306 47.90 -19.37 -23.02
C LYS A 306 48.18 -20.80 -22.59
N HIS A 307 48.02 -21.13 -21.31
CA HIS A 307 48.26 -22.46 -20.74
C HIS A 307 47.13 -22.78 -19.75
N SER A 308 46.55 -23.98 -19.82
CA SER A 308 45.66 -24.49 -18.76
C SER A 308 46.44 -25.47 -17.90
N TYR A 309 46.27 -25.37 -16.59
CA TYR A 309 46.90 -26.23 -15.60
C TYR A 309 45.81 -26.91 -14.79
N GLU A 310 45.90 -28.22 -14.65
CA GLU A 310 45.01 -29.00 -13.79
C GLU A 310 45.37 -28.76 -12.31
N LYS A 311 44.35 -28.84 -11.45
CA LYS A 311 44.49 -28.78 -10.00
C LYS A 311 44.12 -30.12 -9.39
#